data_AF-C6EQ94-F1
#
_entry.id   AF-C6EQ94-F1
#
_cell.length_a   1.000
_cell.length_b   1.000
_cell.length_c   1.000
_cell.angle_alpha   90.00
_cell.angle_beta   90.00
_cell.angle_gamma   90.00
#
_symmetry.space_group_name_H-M   'P 1'
#
loop_
_entity.id
_entity.type
_entity.pdbx_description
1 polymer ?
#
loop_
_entity_poly.entity_id
_entity_poly.type
_entity_poly.pdbx_seq_one_letter_code
_entity_poly.pdbx_strand_id
1 'polypeptide(L)' 'HEGLKNVVAGSNPIALRRGVEKASDAIVKELVASAKDVETKEQIAATATISAADPEVGDKIAEALDKVGQ' A
#
# COMPACT_ATOMS: atom_id res chain seq x y z
N HIS A 1 7.92 9.42 17.39
CA HIS A 1 8.89 10.14 18.24
C HIS A 1 10.37 9.92 17.86
N GLU A 2 10.72 8.87 17.08
CA GLU A 2 12.12 8.55 16.79
C GLU A 2 12.91 9.67 16.07
N GLY A 3 12.28 10.42 15.16
CA GLY A 3 12.95 11.54 14.48
C GLY A 3 13.43 12.65 15.44
N LEU A 4 12.56 13.08 16.35
CA LEU A 4 12.88 14.11 17.35
C LEU A 4 13.97 13.64 18.33
N LYS A 5 13.91 12.37 18.74
CA LYS A 5 14.93 11.75 19.61
C LYS A 5 16.33 11.79 18.98
N ASN A 6 16.43 11.48 17.68
CA ASN A 6 17.72 11.49 16.98
C ASN A 6 18.27 12.91 16.79
N VAL A 7 17.41 13.90 16.59
CA VAL A 7 17.82 15.31 16.50
C VAL A 7 18.35 15.83 17.85
N VAL A 8 17.66 15.52 18.95
CA VAL A 8 18.12 15.88 20.32
C VAL A 8 19.45 15.20 20.66
N ALA A 9 19.70 13.99 20.11
CA ALA A 9 20.98 13.29 20.23
C ALA A 9 22.10 13.88 19.34
N GLY A 10 21.87 15.01 18.65
CA GLY A 10 22.87 15.71 17.85
C GLY A 10 22.90 15.32 16.36
N SER A 11 21.97 14.49 15.90
CA SER A 11 21.89 14.16 14.46
C SER A 11 21.38 15.34 13.65
N ASN A 12 21.96 15.55 12.46
CA ASN A 12 21.54 16.63 11.56
C ASN A 12 20.12 16.36 11.01
N PRO A 13 19.12 17.23 11.30
CA PRO A 13 17.73 17.04 10.84
C PRO A 13 17.58 16.97 9.31
N ILE A 14 18.40 17.73 8.57
CA ILE A 14 18.36 17.76 7.11
C ILE A 14 18.90 16.45 6.53
N ALA A 15 19.97 15.90 7.14
CA ALA A 15 20.51 14.60 6.74
C ALA A 15 19.53 13.47 7.05
N LEU A 16 18.88 13.50 8.21
CA LEU A 16 17.83 12.55 8.59
C LEU A 16 16.67 12.56 7.61
N ARG A 17 16.14 13.75 7.26
CA ARG A 17 15.08 13.88 6.26
C ARG A 17 15.47 13.26 4.92
N ARG A 18 16.67 13.60 4.41
CA ARG A 18 17.17 13.03 3.14
C ARG A 18 17.32 11.51 3.21
N GLY A 19 17.76 10.98 4.36
CA GLY A 19 17.84 9.54 4.59
C GLY A 19 16.47 8.86 4.56
N VAL A 20 15.48 9.47 5.20
CA VAL A 20 14.08 8.99 5.21
C VAL A 20 13.49 9.02 3.81
N GLU A 21 13.71 10.08 3.04
CA GLU A 21 13.25 10.18 1.65
C GLU A 21 13.83 9.04 0.80
N LYS A 22 15.16 8.84 0.84
CA LYS A 22 15.81 7.75 0.11
C LYS A 22 15.34 6.37 0.55
N ALA A 23 15.14 6.16 1.84
CA ALA A 23 14.65 4.90 2.38
C ALA A 23 13.21 4.65 1.91
N SER A 24 12.35 5.68 1.96
CA SER A 24 10.97 5.60 1.48
C SER A 24 10.94 5.21 0.00
N ASP A 25 11.74 5.86 -0.84
CA ASP A 25 11.80 5.57 -2.28
C ASP A 25 12.25 4.13 -2.56
N ALA A 26 13.29 3.67 -1.85
CA ALA A 26 13.78 2.30 -1.98
C ALA A 26 12.73 1.26 -1.53
N ILE A 27 12.04 1.53 -0.42
CA ILE A 27 10.98 0.65 0.11
C ILE A 27 9.81 0.61 -0.86
N VAL A 28 9.34 1.76 -1.36
CA VAL A 28 8.24 1.81 -2.32
C VAL A 28 8.59 1.01 -3.58
N LYS A 29 9.82 1.15 -4.09
CA LYS A 29 10.28 0.37 -5.25
C LYS A 29 10.22 -1.13 -5.01
N GLU A 30 10.68 -1.59 -3.85
CA GLU A 30 10.66 -3.01 -3.50
C GLU A 30 9.24 -3.54 -3.29
N LEU A 31 8.37 -2.76 -2.66
CA LEU A 31 6.97 -3.11 -2.46
C LEU A 31 6.22 -3.26 -3.77
N VAL A 32 6.44 -2.34 -4.73
CA VAL A 32 5.86 -2.44 -6.08
C VAL A 32 6.42 -3.65 -6.83
N ALA A 33 7.72 -3.92 -6.72
CA ALA A 33 8.33 -5.09 -7.36
C ALA A 33 7.81 -6.43 -6.77
N SER A 34 7.45 -6.44 -5.49
CA SER A 34 6.88 -7.61 -4.80
C SER A 34 5.35 -7.66 -4.83
N ALA A 35 4.69 -6.66 -5.43
CA ALA A 35 3.25 -6.61 -5.50
C ALA A 35 2.71 -7.79 -6.33
N LYS A 36 1.57 -8.33 -5.89
CA LYS A 36 0.86 -9.35 -6.65
C LYS A 36 -0.25 -8.69 -7.43
N ASP A 37 -0.23 -8.87 -8.74
CA ASP A 37 -1.29 -8.39 -9.60
C ASP A 37 -2.61 -9.10 -9.28
N VAL A 38 -3.69 -8.32 -9.32
CA VAL A 38 -5.07 -8.76 -9.07
C VAL A 38 -5.78 -8.68 -10.41
N GLU A 39 -5.86 -9.80 -11.11
CA GLU A 39 -6.37 -9.87 -12.48
C GLU A 39 -7.70 -10.63 -12.57
N THR A 40 -7.93 -11.58 -11.67
CA THR A 40 -9.14 -12.40 -11.73
C THR A 40 -10.26 -11.80 -10.90
N LYS A 41 -11.50 -12.07 -11.33
CA LYS A 41 -12.71 -11.66 -10.63
C LYS A 41 -12.73 -12.17 -9.18
N GLU A 42 -12.24 -13.37 -8.94
CA GLU A 42 -12.15 -13.98 -7.60
C GLU A 42 -11.15 -13.22 -6.72
N GLN A 43 -10.02 -12.77 -7.28
CA GLN A 43 -9.05 -11.97 -6.52
C GLN A 43 -9.60 -10.58 -6.20
N ILE A 44 -10.36 -9.98 -7.13
CA ILE A 44 -11.06 -8.71 -6.93
C ILE A 44 -12.10 -8.86 -5.83
N ALA A 45 -12.94 -9.89 -5.90
CA ALA A 45 -13.97 -10.20 -4.90
C ALA A 45 -13.35 -10.39 -3.52
N ALA A 46 -12.32 -11.24 -3.41
CA ALA A 46 -11.63 -11.50 -2.15
C ALA A 46 -11.03 -10.22 -1.54
N THR A 47 -10.40 -9.37 -2.37
CA THR A 47 -9.82 -8.10 -1.91
C THR A 47 -10.90 -7.13 -1.43
N ALA A 48 -12.00 -7.01 -2.19
CA ALA A 48 -13.13 -6.18 -1.84
C ALA A 48 -13.85 -6.67 -0.57
N THR A 49 -14.02 -7.99 -0.41
CA THR A 49 -14.57 -8.61 0.80
C THR A 49 -13.71 -8.30 2.02
N ILE A 50 -12.38 -8.41 1.93
CA ILE A 50 -11.47 -8.06 3.04
C ILE A 50 -11.62 -6.59 3.40
N SER A 51 -11.72 -5.70 2.40
CA SER A 51 -11.88 -4.26 2.63
C SER A 51 -13.25 -3.89 3.22
N ALA A 52 -14.31 -4.56 2.80
CA ALA A 52 -15.68 -4.28 3.25
C ALA A 52 -16.08 -5.09 4.49
N ALA A 53 -15.27 -6.08 4.89
CA ALA A 53 -15.59 -7.12 5.87
C ALA A 53 -16.91 -7.86 5.60
N ASP A 54 -17.37 -7.88 4.33
CA ASP A 54 -18.64 -8.43 3.90
C ASP A 54 -18.48 -9.16 2.54
N PRO A 55 -18.75 -10.48 2.50
CA PRO A 55 -18.68 -11.28 1.27
C PRO A 55 -19.63 -10.81 0.16
N GLU A 56 -20.89 -10.50 0.49
CA GLU A 56 -21.87 -10.10 -0.53
C GLU A 56 -21.51 -8.76 -1.17
N VAL A 57 -20.93 -7.85 -0.39
CA VAL A 57 -20.45 -6.56 -0.92
C VAL A 57 -19.26 -6.77 -1.85
N GLY A 58 -18.32 -7.64 -1.48
CA GLY A 58 -17.16 -7.97 -2.32
C GLY A 58 -17.57 -8.58 -3.67
N ASP A 59 -18.51 -9.52 -3.66
CA ASP A 59 -19.01 -10.17 -4.87
C ASP A 59 -19.73 -9.16 -5.80
N LYS A 60 -20.57 -8.28 -5.24
CA LYS A 60 -21.25 -7.23 -6.01
C LYS A 60 -20.26 -6.24 -6.64
N ILE A 61 -19.18 -5.89 -5.93
CA ILE A 61 -18.12 -5.02 -6.44
C ILE A 61 -17.38 -5.70 -7.60
N ALA A 62 -17.03 -6.98 -7.45
CA ALA A 62 -16.36 -7.75 -8.49
C ALA A 62 -17.23 -7.90 -9.75
N GLU A 63 -18.53 -8.17 -9.60
CA GLU A 63 -19.46 -8.19 -10.72
C GLU A 63 -19.62 -6.84 -11.42
N ALA A 64 -19.61 -5.74 -10.66
CA ALA A 64 -19.68 -4.40 -11.24
C ALA A 64 -18.42 -4.06 -12.04
N LEU A 65 -17.24 -4.36 -11.49
CA LEU A 65 -15.95 -4.15 -12.18
C LEU A 65 -15.84 -5.01 -13.45
N ASP A 66 -16.29 -6.26 -13.41
CA ASP A 66 -16.30 -7.18 -14.55
C ASP A 66 -17.19 -6.68 -15.70
N LYS A 67 -18.36 -6.09 -15.38
CA LYS A 67 -19.29 -5.55 -16.39
C LYS A 67 -18.83 -4.23 -17.00
N VAL A 68 -18.09 -3.40 -16.27
CA VAL A 68 -17.67 -2.05 -16.71
C VAL A 68 -16.24 -2.07 -17.27
N GLY A 69 -15.46 -3.10 -16.95
CA GLY A 69 -14.10 -3.32 -17.46
C GLY A 69 -14.03 -3.93 -18.86
N GLN A 70 -15.18 -4.25 -19.47
CA GLN A 70 -15.30 -4.51 -20.92
C GLN A 70 -15.52 -3.22 -21.71
#